data_AF-A0A5Q2VVJ4-F1
#
_entry.id   AF-A0A5Q2VVJ4-F1
#
_cell.length_a   1.000
_cell.length_b   1.000
_cell.length_c   1.000
_cell.angle_alpha   90.00
_cell.angle_beta   90.00
_cell.angle_gamma   90.00
#
_symmetry.space_group_name_H-M   'P 1'
#
loop_
_entity.id
_entity.type
_entity.pdbx_description
1 polymer ?
#
loop_
_entity_poly.entity_id
_entity_poly.type
_entity_poly.pdbx_seq_one_letter_code
_entity_poly.pdbx_strand_id
1 'polypeptide(L)'
;MPTARPRRALAALAATGLLTLAGWGGWGATAATAATGTTTDGLTFTTSADGATITGYTGEDVVLTLPAEVTTGGETVPVTGIGYRAFSGAGLTAVTLPETLVTITAAAFEANELTAIEIPAGVERIGNNAFDGNGITGLVLPDSVTSLGSMAFADNALVSLELSAGLTEIPTRAFEDNRLESVTIPPAVTSIGDYAFNSNALEELVLPEGITSIGINAFQFNELTSVSLPESITEIPEYAFSGNRLTTVTIPASITAIGAGAFKDSPLEFVVFLGQAPALGEADGTGALPAAVGTVYVMPGATGFDGPAWEPYSIEVLELTVAVTGPAAGPVATGDDVVVSGTWPIAGAEVALSLDGADLGTATVGEDGDYSITATITAEPGDHSVLATTVIGGVTMEAATGLTVAAPPVEEPDPTDEPDPTDEPEPTDEPEPTEEPAASDEPGSTEEPAGEDVVVGAGSDEATPPGEALAETGPPALLPWAVTAAVLGLAGLALRRRAHLAR
;
A
#
# COMPACT_ATOMS: atom_id res chain seq x y z
N MET A 1 -44.20 71.23 -21.21
CA MET A 1 -44.50 70.11 -22.13
C MET A 1 -43.80 68.87 -21.62
N PRO A 2 -44.43 67.68 -21.63
CA PRO A 2 -43.78 66.43 -21.23
C PRO A 2 -43.49 65.49 -22.42
N THR A 3 -42.41 64.72 -22.30
CA THR A 3 -42.16 63.45 -23.01
C THR A 3 -41.53 62.51 -21.98
N ALA A 4 -42.26 61.69 -21.23
CA ALA A 4 -42.95 60.44 -21.66
C ALA A 4 -41.95 59.42 -22.23
N ARG A 5 -41.95 58.11 -21.92
CA ARG A 5 -42.74 57.12 -21.13
C ARG A 5 -42.01 55.75 -21.43
N PRO A 6 -42.45 54.55 -20.99
CA PRO A 6 -42.48 54.05 -19.62
C PRO A 6 -41.84 52.63 -19.47
N ARG A 7 -41.98 52.05 -18.26
CA ARG A 7 -41.65 50.67 -17.85
C ARG A 7 -41.94 49.52 -18.86
N ARG A 8 -41.06 48.51 -18.85
CA ARG A 8 -41.31 47.04 -18.78
C ARG A 8 -39.98 46.39 -18.31
N ALA A 9 -39.91 45.55 -17.27
CA ALA A 9 -40.55 44.25 -17.07
C ALA A 9 -40.05 43.21 -18.09
N LEU A 10 -38.94 42.52 -17.78
CA LEU A 10 -38.59 41.27 -18.44
C LEU A 10 -39.52 40.18 -17.90
N ALA A 11 -40.29 39.57 -18.80
CA ALA A 11 -40.88 38.26 -18.58
C ALA A 11 -39.91 37.22 -19.17
N ALA A 12 -39.82 36.04 -18.57
CA ALA A 12 -39.12 34.92 -19.18
C ALA A 12 -39.85 34.52 -20.48
N LEU A 13 -39.08 34.23 -21.53
CA LEU A 13 -39.59 33.68 -22.78
C LEU A 13 -38.77 32.43 -23.12
N ALA A 14 -39.44 31.28 -23.19
CA ALA A 14 -38.80 30.03 -23.56
C ALA A 14 -38.37 30.08 -25.04
N ALA A 15 -37.09 29.83 -25.29
CA ALA A 15 -36.50 29.89 -26.62
C ALA A 15 -36.44 28.49 -27.28
N THR A 16 -37.60 27.95 -27.66
CA THR A 16 -37.66 26.81 -28.59
C THR A 16 -37.18 27.27 -29.98
N GLY A 17 -35.88 27.19 -30.23
CA GLY A 17 -35.23 27.73 -31.42
C GLY A 17 -34.83 26.66 -32.45
N LEU A 18 -35.76 26.27 -33.33
CA LEU A 18 -35.39 25.55 -34.55
C LEU A 18 -34.54 26.49 -35.45
N LEU A 19 -33.28 26.15 -35.67
CA LEU A 19 -32.43 26.81 -36.67
C LEU A 19 -32.42 26.01 -37.98
N THR A 20 -33.33 26.34 -38.89
CA THR A 20 -33.32 25.78 -40.25
C THR A 20 -32.33 26.54 -41.12
N LEU A 21 -31.18 25.94 -41.43
CA LEU A 21 -30.28 26.39 -42.50
C LEU A 21 -30.46 25.52 -43.74
N ALA A 22 -31.06 26.09 -44.78
CA ALA A 22 -31.23 25.43 -46.07
C ALA A 22 -30.10 25.83 -47.04
N GLY A 23 -29.24 24.88 -47.38
CA GLY A 23 -28.22 24.98 -48.44
C GLY A 23 -28.10 23.64 -49.16
N TRP A 24 -28.13 23.64 -50.49
CA TRP A 24 -28.18 22.40 -51.27
C TRP A 24 -26.83 21.68 -51.37
N GLY A 25 -26.86 20.37 -51.15
CA GLY A 25 -25.74 19.44 -51.38
C GLY A 25 -26.15 18.06 -50.87
N GLY A 26 -26.76 17.24 -51.71
CA GLY A 26 -27.35 15.99 -51.26
C GLY A 26 -26.33 14.88 -51.01
N TRP A 27 -26.43 14.24 -49.85
CA TRP A 27 -26.47 12.78 -49.68
C TRP A 27 -27.49 12.48 -48.56
N GLY A 28 -28.05 11.27 -48.55
CA GLY A 28 -29.21 10.91 -47.73
C GLY A 28 -28.91 10.61 -46.26
N ALA A 29 -28.34 11.57 -45.52
CA ALA A 29 -28.24 11.47 -44.07
C ALA A 29 -29.60 11.81 -43.44
N THR A 30 -30.45 10.81 -43.25
CA THR A 30 -31.56 10.92 -42.30
C THR A 30 -30.98 11.07 -40.90
N ALA A 31 -30.99 12.29 -40.36
CA ALA A 31 -30.71 12.50 -38.94
C ALA A 31 -31.74 11.69 -38.13
N ALA A 32 -31.28 10.63 -37.47
CA ALA A 32 -32.12 9.81 -36.61
C ALA A 32 -32.62 10.67 -35.45
N THR A 33 -33.87 11.13 -35.53
CA THR A 33 -34.50 11.87 -34.44
C THR A 33 -34.67 10.93 -33.26
N ALA A 34 -33.96 11.20 -32.17
CA ALA A 34 -33.99 10.36 -30.97
C ALA A 34 -35.44 10.07 -30.55
N ALA A 35 -35.82 8.79 -30.59
CA ALA A 35 -37.19 8.39 -30.34
C ALA A 35 -37.37 8.10 -28.84
N THR A 36 -38.53 8.47 -28.30
CA THR A 36 -38.82 8.29 -26.87
C THR A 36 -39.90 7.23 -26.67
N GLY A 37 -39.78 6.46 -25.60
CA GLY A 37 -40.71 5.39 -25.27
C GLY A 37 -40.98 5.26 -23.78
N THR A 38 -42.02 4.48 -23.46
CA THR A 38 -42.35 4.04 -22.10
C THR A 38 -42.75 2.57 -22.17
N THR A 39 -42.21 1.76 -21.27
CA THR A 39 -42.59 0.35 -21.10
C THR A 39 -43.94 0.23 -20.38
N THR A 40 -44.50 -0.99 -20.31
CA THR A 40 -45.67 -1.27 -19.46
C THR A 40 -45.40 -1.02 -17.98
N ASP A 41 -44.14 -1.14 -17.58
CA ASP A 41 -43.71 -1.28 -16.18
C ASP A 41 -43.17 0.05 -15.63
N GLY A 42 -43.36 1.15 -16.37
CA GLY A 42 -43.03 2.51 -15.94
C GLY A 42 -41.62 3.01 -16.29
N LEU A 43 -40.76 2.20 -16.92
CA LEU A 43 -39.48 2.67 -17.46
C LEU A 43 -39.71 3.57 -18.68
N THR A 44 -39.23 4.80 -18.62
CA THR A 44 -39.13 5.74 -19.77
C THR A 44 -37.72 5.71 -20.36
N PHE A 45 -37.59 5.90 -21.68
CA PHE A 45 -36.32 5.81 -22.37
C PHE A 45 -36.24 6.68 -23.63
N THR A 46 -35.01 6.89 -24.11
CA THR A 46 -34.66 7.55 -25.37
C THR A 46 -33.71 6.67 -26.19
N THR A 47 -33.84 6.64 -27.52
CA THR A 47 -32.95 5.89 -28.43
C THR A 47 -32.07 6.83 -29.28
N SER A 48 -30.85 6.41 -29.59
CA SER A 48 -29.95 7.04 -30.57
C SER A 48 -29.34 5.96 -31.50
N ALA A 49 -28.36 6.34 -32.32
CA ALA A 49 -27.57 5.38 -33.10
C ALA A 49 -26.65 4.50 -32.22
N ASP A 50 -26.49 4.86 -30.94
CA ASP A 50 -25.55 4.32 -29.97
C ASP A 50 -26.26 3.41 -28.93
N GLY A 51 -27.53 3.06 -29.19
CA GLY A 51 -28.41 2.26 -28.34
C GLY A 51 -29.49 3.08 -27.64
N ALA A 52 -29.99 2.56 -26.52
CA ALA A 52 -31.02 3.19 -25.71
C ALA A 52 -30.50 3.60 -24.33
N THR A 53 -31.00 4.72 -23.83
CA THR A 53 -30.80 5.21 -22.46
C THR A 53 -32.13 5.22 -21.72
N ILE A 54 -32.19 4.56 -20.56
CA ILE A 54 -33.33 4.70 -19.63
C ILE A 54 -33.29 6.09 -19.01
N THR A 55 -34.35 6.89 -19.08
CA THR A 55 -34.35 8.31 -18.68
C THR A 55 -35.23 8.64 -17.48
N GLY A 56 -35.90 7.65 -16.90
CA GLY A 56 -36.79 7.84 -15.76
C GLY A 56 -37.61 6.59 -15.46
N TYR A 57 -38.03 6.43 -14.20
CA TYR A 57 -38.93 5.38 -13.75
C TYR A 57 -40.17 5.99 -13.08
N THR A 58 -41.35 5.48 -13.43
CA THR A 58 -42.65 5.90 -12.87
C THR A 58 -43.55 4.72 -12.52
N GLY A 59 -42.97 3.55 -12.26
CA GLY A 59 -43.71 2.38 -11.75
C GLY A 59 -43.78 2.38 -10.21
N GLU A 60 -44.29 1.28 -9.64
CA GLU A 60 -44.47 1.10 -8.19
C GLU A 60 -43.62 -0.05 -7.62
N ASP A 61 -42.79 -0.71 -8.45
CA ASP A 61 -41.98 -1.87 -8.07
C ASP A 61 -40.64 -1.47 -7.45
N VAL A 62 -40.40 -1.90 -6.21
CA VAL A 62 -39.15 -1.67 -5.47
C VAL A 62 -38.06 -2.72 -5.75
N VAL A 63 -38.30 -3.64 -6.69
CA VAL A 63 -37.33 -4.62 -7.18
C VAL A 63 -37.46 -4.67 -8.70
N LEU A 64 -36.39 -4.30 -9.41
CA LEU A 64 -36.42 -4.18 -10.88
C LEU A 64 -35.42 -5.10 -11.57
N THR A 65 -35.81 -5.61 -12.74
CA THR A 65 -34.90 -6.19 -13.73
C THR A 65 -34.97 -5.33 -14.97
N LEU A 66 -33.89 -4.63 -15.31
CA LEU A 66 -33.89 -3.74 -16.46
C LEU A 66 -33.77 -4.54 -17.77
N PRO A 67 -34.51 -4.19 -18.82
CA PRO A 67 -34.47 -4.92 -20.08
C PRO A 67 -33.14 -4.65 -20.81
N ALA A 68 -32.55 -5.70 -21.40
CA ALA A 68 -31.35 -5.56 -22.22
C ALA A 68 -31.61 -4.89 -23.58
N GLU A 69 -32.85 -4.89 -24.07
CA GLU A 69 -33.27 -4.23 -25.31
C GLU A 69 -34.62 -3.54 -25.13
N VAL A 70 -34.83 -2.43 -25.84
CA VAL A 70 -36.12 -1.73 -25.92
C VAL A 70 -36.53 -1.50 -27.37
N THR A 71 -37.84 -1.51 -27.62
CA THR A 71 -38.41 -1.37 -28.98
C THR A 71 -39.20 -0.08 -29.11
N THR A 72 -38.96 0.71 -30.16
CA THR A 72 -39.73 1.92 -30.48
C THR A 72 -39.77 2.13 -31.99
N GLY A 73 -40.91 2.55 -32.53
CA GLY A 73 -41.11 2.72 -33.98
C GLY A 73 -41.11 1.43 -34.81
N GLY A 74 -40.91 0.26 -34.19
CA GLY A 74 -40.68 -1.02 -34.86
C GLY A 74 -39.19 -1.40 -34.96
N GLU A 75 -38.30 -0.58 -34.41
CA GLU A 75 -36.86 -0.83 -34.28
C GLU A 75 -36.53 -1.23 -32.83
N THR A 76 -35.68 -2.24 -32.66
CA THR A 76 -35.22 -2.76 -31.36
C THR A 76 -33.76 -2.41 -31.18
N VAL A 77 -33.39 -1.84 -30.03
CA VAL A 77 -32.03 -1.39 -29.73
C VAL A 77 -31.60 -1.81 -28.31
N PRO A 78 -30.31 -2.12 -28.08
CA PRO A 78 -29.81 -2.49 -26.75
C PRO A 78 -29.83 -1.31 -25.79
N VAL A 79 -30.05 -1.59 -24.50
CA VAL A 79 -29.97 -0.59 -23.42
C VAL A 79 -28.51 -0.42 -23.01
N THR A 80 -27.90 0.65 -23.51
CA THR A 80 -26.47 0.99 -23.32
C THR A 80 -26.23 2.05 -22.25
N GLY A 81 -27.28 2.76 -21.81
CA GLY A 81 -27.17 3.83 -20.81
C GLY A 81 -28.27 3.88 -19.75
N ILE A 82 -27.92 4.39 -18.58
CA ILE A 82 -28.88 4.85 -17.56
C ILE A 82 -28.67 6.35 -17.33
N GLY A 83 -29.73 7.11 -17.61
CA GLY A 83 -29.77 8.56 -17.70
C GLY A 83 -29.84 9.27 -16.35
N TYR A 84 -29.65 10.59 -16.42
CA TYR A 84 -29.55 11.47 -15.26
C TYR A 84 -30.79 11.36 -14.37
N ARG A 85 -30.60 10.95 -13.11
CA ARG A 85 -31.69 10.75 -12.14
C ARG A 85 -32.78 9.76 -12.57
N ALA A 86 -32.48 8.79 -13.44
CA ALA A 86 -33.46 7.84 -13.96
C ALA A 86 -34.23 7.06 -12.85
N PHE A 87 -33.57 6.76 -11.73
CA PHE A 87 -34.15 6.10 -10.55
C PHE A 87 -33.88 6.86 -9.25
N SER A 88 -33.51 8.14 -9.30
CA SER A 88 -33.22 8.95 -8.10
C SER A 88 -34.46 9.05 -7.20
N GLY A 89 -34.33 8.66 -5.93
CA GLY A 89 -35.42 8.68 -4.96
C GLY A 89 -36.56 7.68 -5.22
N ALA A 90 -36.33 6.65 -6.04
CA ALA A 90 -37.38 5.69 -6.45
C ALA A 90 -37.74 4.63 -5.39
N GLY A 91 -36.97 4.51 -4.30
CA GLY A 91 -37.20 3.51 -3.25
C GLY A 91 -36.84 2.08 -3.65
N LEU A 92 -35.93 1.90 -4.61
CA LEU A 92 -35.49 0.58 -5.06
C LEU A 92 -34.68 -0.11 -3.96
N THR A 93 -35.02 -1.37 -3.68
CA THR A 93 -34.32 -2.26 -2.72
C THR A 93 -33.34 -3.20 -3.42
N ALA A 94 -33.58 -3.50 -4.70
CA ALA A 94 -32.69 -4.23 -5.59
C ALA A 94 -32.93 -3.86 -7.06
N VAL A 95 -31.88 -3.88 -7.87
CA VAL A 95 -31.95 -3.72 -9.32
C VAL A 95 -30.98 -4.66 -10.03
N THR A 96 -31.46 -5.40 -11.03
CA THR A 96 -30.62 -6.16 -11.97
C THR A 96 -30.36 -5.30 -13.19
N LEU A 97 -29.09 -5.00 -13.45
CA LEU A 97 -28.63 -4.26 -14.62
C LEU A 97 -28.42 -5.22 -15.82
N PRO A 98 -28.52 -4.76 -17.08
CA PRO A 98 -28.32 -5.61 -18.25
C PRO A 98 -26.85 -5.62 -18.72
N GLU A 99 -26.36 -6.74 -19.23
CA GLU A 99 -25.01 -6.89 -19.81
C GLU A 99 -24.70 -5.97 -21.01
N THR A 100 -25.72 -5.33 -21.59
CA THR A 100 -25.58 -4.33 -22.66
C THR A 100 -25.17 -2.94 -22.15
N LEU A 101 -25.16 -2.72 -20.82
CA LEU A 101 -24.97 -1.41 -20.20
C LEU A 101 -23.50 -0.97 -20.25
N VAL A 102 -23.26 0.23 -20.80
CA VAL A 102 -21.92 0.83 -20.96
C VAL A 102 -21.73 2.05 -20.05
N THR A 103 -22.79 2.79 -19.72
CA THR A 103 -22.68 4.01 -18.91
C THR A 103 -23.84 4.20 -17.94
N ILE A 104 -23.50 4.40 -16.66
CA ILE A 104 -24.41 4.84 -15.61
C ILE A 104 -24.11 6.32 -15.37
N THR A 105 -25.03 7.22 -15.71
CA THR A 105 -24.79 8.67 -15.61
C THR A 105 -25.08 9.21 -14.20
N ALA A 106 -24.88 10.52 -14.00
CA ALA A 106 -24.92 11.12 -12.67
C ALA A 106 -26.28 10.97 -11.97
N ALA A 107 -26.24 10.68 -10.67
CA ALA A 107 -27.39 10.48 -9.80
C ALA A 107 -28.39 9.40 -10.27
N ALA A 108 -27.96 8.44 -11.09
CA ALA A 108 -28.82 7.41 -11.68
C ALA A 108 -29.68 6.64 -10.65
N PHE A 109 -29.09 6.25 -9.52
CA PHE A 109 -29.70 5.52 -8.40
C PHE A 109 -29.51 6.23 -7.05
N GLU A 110 -29.26 7.55 -7.07
CA GLU A 110 -29.17 8.42 -5.89
C GLU A 110 -30.38 8.23 -4.94
N ALA A 111 -30.14 8.17 -3.62
CA ALA A 111 -31.17 8.11 -2.58
C ALA A 111 -32.18 6.94 -2.74
N ASN A 112 -31.67 5.70 -2.78
CA ASN A 112 -32.49 4.47 -2.81
C ASN A 112 -32.20 3.57 -1.59
N GLU A 113 -32.83 2.40 -1.55
CA GLU A 113 -32.67 1.39 -0.48
C GLU A 113 -31.84 0.18 -0.98
N LEU A 114 -30.99 0.36 -2.01
CA LEU A 114 -30.22 -0.74 -2.60
C LEU A 114 -29.23 -1.29 -1.59
N THR A 115 -29.29 -2.61 -1.33
CA THR A 115 -28.41 -3.29 -0.36
C THR A 115 -27.23 -4.03 -1.02
N ALA A 116 -27.32 -4.27 -2.32
CA ALA A 116 -26.27 -4.81 -3.17
C ALA A 116 -26.44 -4.29 -4.60
N ILE A 117 -25.35 -4.23 -5.36
CA ILE A 117 -25.39 -3.98 -6.81
C ILE A 117 -24.35 -4.86 -7.50
N GLU A 118 -24.73 -5.44 -8.64
CA GLU A 118 -23.82 -6.09 -9.58
C GLU A 118 -23.61 -5.14 -10.76
N ILE A 119 -22.37 -4.73 -11.00
CA ILE A 119 -22.00 -3.83 -12.10
C ILE A 119 -21.60 -4.70 -13.30
N PRO A 120 -22.35 -4.69 -14.42
CA PRO A 120 -22.05 -5.56 -15.56
C PRO A 120 -20.67 -5.29 -16.17
N ALA A 121 -20.05 -6.33 -16.72
CA ALA A 121 -18.68 -6.27 -17.26
C ALA A 121 -18.53 -5.38 -18.53
N GLY A 122 -19.64 -4.85 -19.06
CA GLY A 122 -19.64 -3.85 -20.12
C GLY A 122 -19.58 -2.39 -19.64
N VAL A 123 -19.73 -2.13 -18.33
CA VAL A 123 -19.80 -0.75 -17.82
C VAL A 123 -18.42 -0.10 -17.83
N GLU A 124 -18.26 0.95 -18.63
CA GLU A 124 -17.04 1.75 -18.71
C GLU A 124 -17.04 2.96 -17.75
N ARG A 125 -18.24 3.49 -17.47
CA ARG A 125 -18.42 4.81 -16.83
C ARG A 125 -19.51 4.81 -15.77
N ILE A 126 -19.19 5.31 -14.58
CA ILE A 126 -20.11 5.54 -13.46
C ILE A 126 -20.03 7.03 -13.09
N GLY A 127 -21.16 7.74 -13.16
CA GLY A 127 -21.23 9.19 -12.98
C GLY A 127 -21.25 9.67 -11.52
N ASN A 128 -21.20 10.99 -11.35
CA ASN A 128 -21.25 11.61 -10.02
C ASN A 128 -22.54 11.25 -9.28
N ASN A 129 -22.46 10.98 -7.98
CA ASN A 129 -23.59 10.59 -7.14
C ASN A 129 -24.37 9.34 -7.63
N ALA A 130 -23.81 8.51 -8.51
CA ALA A 130 -24.58 7.48 -9.23
C ALA A 130 -25.31 6.47 -8.32
N PHE A 131 -24.70 6.08 -7.19
CA PHE A 131 -25.27 5.19 -6.17
C PHE A 131 -25.21 5.81 -4.76
N ASP A 132 -25.09 7.14 -4.71
CA ASP A 132 -25.05 7.96 -3.48
C ASP A 132 -26.30 7.75 -2.60
N GLY A 133 -26.14 7.78 -1.28
CA GLY A 133 -27.25 7.64 -0.34
C GLY A 133 -28.01 6.31 -0.45
N ASN A 134 -27.29 5.19 -0.32
CA ASN A 134 -27.85 3.84 -0.44
C ASN A 134 -27.44 2.95 0.76
N GLY A 135 -27.71 1.64 0.70
CA GLY A 135 -27.37 0.66 1.73
C GLY A 135 -26.39 -0.42 1.26
N ILE A 136 -25.62 -0.18 0.19
CA ILE A 136 -24.81 -1.20 -0.49
C ILE A 136 -23.71 -1.66 0.46
N THR A 137 -23.62 -2.97 0.74
CA THR A 137 -22.67 -3.52 1.72
C THR A 137 -21.37 -4.06 1.13
N GLY A 138 -21.32 -4.30 -0.18
CA GLY A 138 -20.13 -4.73 -0.89
C GLY A 138 -20.20 -4.36 -2.36
N LEU A 139 -19.06 -4.03 -2.96
CA LEU A 139 -18.94 -3.59 -4.35
C LEU A 139 -17.73 -4.22 -5.03
N VAL A 140 -17.95 -4.71 -6.25
CA VAL A 140 -16.88 -5.09 -7.19
C VAL A 140 -17.03 -4.21 -8.42
N LEU A 141 -16.00 -3.41 -8.74
CA LEU A 141 -15.93 -2.65 -9.98
C LEU A 141 -15.16 -3.48 -11.03
N PRO A 142 -15.80 -3.97 -12.12
CA PRO A 142 -15.09 -4.72 -13.15
C PRO A 142 -14.06 -3.83 -13.86
N ASP A 143 -12.97 -4.42 -14.35
CA ASP A 143 -11.84 -3.71 -14.98
C ASP A 143 -12.19 -2.85 -16.21
N SER A 144 -13.40 -3.00 -16.75
CA SER A 144 -13.97 -2.09 -17.75
C SER A 144 -14.20 -0.68 -17.22
N VAL A 145 -14.50 -0.53 -15.92
CA VAL A 145 -14.77 0.75 -15.27
C VAL A 145 -13.48 1.56 -15.21
N THR A 146 -13.33 2.50 -16.14
CA THR A 146 -12.16 3.39 -16.28
C THR A 146 -12.49 4.83 -15.88
N SER A 147 -13.76 5.16 -15.64
CA SER A 147 -14.20 6.48 -15.21
C SER A 147 -15.25 6.37 -14.10
N LEU A 148 -14.84 6.78 -12.90
CA LEU A 148 -15.71 6.96 -11.73
C LEU A 148 -16.02 8.46 -11.54
N GLY A 149 -17.14 8.80 -10.90
CA GLY A 149 -17.55 10.17 -10.62
C GLY A 149 -17.38 10.56 -9.15
N SER A 150 -17.42 11.85 -8.85
CA SER A 150 -17.43 12.36 -7.48
C SER A 150 -18.66 11.86 -6.72
N MET A 151 -18.53 11.51 -5.43
CA MET A 151 -19.63 10.97 -4.61
C MET A 151 -20.29 9.69 -5.17
N ALA A 152 -19.66 8.96 -6.11
CA ALA A 152 -20.34 7.89 -6.85
C ALA A 152 -20.92 6.76 -5.97
N PHE A 153 -20.28 6.45 -4.83
CA PHE A 153 -20.73 5.49 -3.82
C PHE A 153 -20.63 6.06 -2.39
N ALA A 154 -20.81 7.38 -2.24
CA ALA A 154 -20.88 8.04 -0.93
C ALA A 154 -22.16 7.64 -0.15
N ASP A 155 -22.20 7.92 1.16
CA ASP A 155 -23.35 7.68 2.04
C ASP A 155 -23.93 6.26 1.87
N ASN A 156 -23.12 5.24 2.17
CA ASN A 156 -23.44 3.84 1.93
C ASN A 156 -23.10 2.94 3.13
N ALA A 157 -22.97 1.63 2.92
CA ALA A 157 -22.69 0.65 3.97
C ALA A 157 -21.53 -0.30 3.61
N LEU A 158 -20.66 0.10 2.67
CA LEU A 158 -19.64 -0.77 2.09
C LEU A 158 -18.67 -1.25 3.18
N VAL A 159 -18.54 -2.57 3.31
CA VAL A 159 -17.52 -3.24 4.14
C VAL A 159 -16.45 -3.89 3.24
N SER A 160 -16.81 -4.29 2.01
CA SER A 160 -15.88 -4.79 1.00
C SER A 160 -15.92 -3.97 -0.29
N LEU A 161 -14.75 -3.70 -0.85
CA LEU A 161 -14.57 -2.91 -2.08
C LEU A 161 -13.42 -3.48 -2.91
N GLU A 162 -13.75 -3.99 -4.11
CA GLU A 162 -12.77 -4.32 -5.14
C GLU A 162 -12.79 -3.22 -6.21
N LEU A 163 -11.66 -2.51 -6.34
CA LEU A 163 -11.47 -1.43 -7.31
C LEU A 163 -10.94 -1.97 -8.65
N SER A 164 -11.51 -1.49 -9.76
CA SER A 164 -11.06 -1.78 -11.12
C SER A 164 -9.58 -1.44 -11.31
N ALA A 165 -8.81 -2.36 -11.89
CA ALA A 165 -7.40 -2.15 -12.23
C ALA A 165 -7.20 -1.09 -13.34
N GLY A 166 -8.28 -0.69 -14.03
CA GLY A 166 -8.29 0.37 -15.05
C GLY A 166 -8.47 1.79 -14.50
N LEU A 167 -8.65 1.98 -13.19
CA LEU A 167 -8.80 3.31 -12.59
C LEU A 167 -7.46 4.02 -12.44
N THR A 168 -7.39 5.27 -12.93
CA THR A 168 -6.22 6.17 -12.78
C THR A 168 -6.39 7.21 -11.67
N GLU A 169 -7.60 7.38 -11.15
CA GLU A 169 -7.97 8.38 -10.15
C GLU A 169 -9.09 7.82 -9.27
N ILE A 170 -9.06 8.14 -7.98
CA ILE A 170 -10.18 7.93 -7.06
C ILE A 170 -10.81 9.31 -6.79
N PRO A 171 -12.01 9.62 -7.34
CA PRO A 171 -12.58 10.97 -7.28
C PRO A 171 -12.89 11.48 -5.87
N THR A 172 -13.04 12.82 -5.76
CA THR A 172 -13.59 13.50 -4.59
C THR A 172 -14.82 12.77 -4.03
N ARG A 173 -14.76 12.40 -2.74
CA ARG A 173 -15.85 11.72 -2.00
C ARG A 173 -16.31 10.38 -2.58
N ALA A 174 -15.54 9.71 -3.44
CA ALA A 174 -15.99 8.51 -4.14
C ALA A 174 -16.58 7.42 -3.22
N PHE A 175 -16.03 7.28 -2.00
CA PHE A 175 -16.42 6.30 -0.98
C PHE A 175 -16.55 6.95 0.43
N GLU A 176 -16.93 8.23 0.51
CA GLU A 176 -17.17 8.94 1.78
C GLU A 176 -18.35 8.30 2.57
N ASP A 177 -18.32 8.38 3.90
CA ASP A 177 -19.39 7.92 4.82
C ASP A 177 -19.84 6.46 4.52
N ASN A 178 -18.87 5.55 4.73
CA ASN A 178 -19.00 4.10 4.50
C ASN A 178 -18.45 3.31 5.72
N ARG A 179 -18.07 2.03 5.54
CA ARG A 179 -17.60 1.14 6.63
C ARG A 179 -16.44 0.25 6.19
N LEU A 180 -15.59 0.73 5.29
CA LEU A 180 -14.47 -0.03 4.76
C LEU A 180 -13.46 -0.25 5.88
N GLU A 181 -13.21 -1.51 6.23
CA GLU A 181 -12.19 -1.92 7.22
C GLU A 181 -10.79 -2.01 6.57
N SER A 182 -10.74 -2.21 5.25
CA SER A 182 -9.52 -2.14 4.42
C SER A 182 -9.86 -1.71 2.98
N VAL A 183 -8.87 -1.24 2.23
CA VAL A 183 -8.99 -0.98 0.78
C VAL A 183 -7.65 -1.25 0.07
N THR A 184 -7.70 -1.94 -1.07
CA THR A 184 -6.53 -2.10 -1.96
C THR A 184 -6.62 -1.07 -3.09
N ILE A 185 -5.70 -0.11 -3.10
CA ILE A 185 -5.62 0.93 -4.14
C ILE A 185 -4.91 0.35 -5.38
N PRO A 186 -5.51 0.35 -6.59
CA PRO A 186 -4.87 -0.18 -7.79
C PRO A 186 -3.58 0.60 -8.15
N PRO A 187 -2.52 -0.07 -8.64
CA PRO A 187 -1.22 0.56 -8.93
C PRO A 187 -1.25 1.53 -10.12
N ALA A 188 -2.36 1.61 -10.85
CA ALA A 188 -2.59 2.58 -11.92
C ALA A 188 -3.13 3.94 -11.39
N VAL A 189 -3.61 4.00 -10.14
CA VAL A 189 -4.11 5.24 -9.53
C VAL A 189 -2.94 6.18 -9.24
N THR A 190 -3.06 7.45 -9.67
CA THR A 190 -2.07 8.49 -9.45
C THR A 190 -2.57 9.68 -8.62
N SER A 191 -3.89 9.81 -8.44
CA SER A 191 -4.55 10.78 -7.57
C SER A 191 -5.66 10.17 -6.72
N ILE A 192 -5.76 10.61 -5.46
CA ILE A 192 -6.89 10.37 -4.56
C ILE A 192 -7.49 11.74 -4.22
N GLY A 193 -8.76 11.96 -4.53
CA GLY A 193 -9.42 13.25 -4.38
C GLY A 193 -9.84 13.59 -2.95
N ASP A 194 -10.28 14.83 -2.75
CA ASP A 194 -10.69 15.32 -1.42
C ASP A 194 -11.80 14.44 -0.81
N TYR A 195 -11.70 14.15 0.49
CA TYR A 195 -12.65 13.32 1.24
C TYR A 195 -12.90 11.90 0.66
N ALA A 196 -12.07 11.38 -0.25
CA ALA A 196 -12.34 10.16 -1.01
C ALA A 196 -12.71 8.93 -0.17
N PHE A 197 -12.09 8.77 1.01
CA PHE A 197 -12.34 7.72 2.00
C PHE A 197 -12.66 8.30 3.40
N ASN A 198 -13.12 9.55 3.48
CA ASN A 198 -13.54 10.17 4.74
C ASN A 198 -14.67 9.36 5.41
N SER A 199 -14.73 9.35 6.74
CA SER A 199 -15.75 8.62 7.52
C SER A 199 -15.84 7.13 7.15
N ASN A 200 -14.75 6.39 7.36
CA ASN A 200 -14.70 4.93 7.15
C ASN A 200 -14.12 4.24 8.40
N ALA A 201 -13.72 2.97 8.28
CA ALA A 201 -13.20 2.15 9.39
C ALA A 201 -11.82 1.56 9.09
N LEU A 202 -11.04 2.18 8.19
CA LEU A 202 -9.77 1.61 7.70
C LEU A 202 -8.80 1.48 8.87
N GLU A 203 -8.30 0.25 9.14
CA GLU A 203 -7.35 -0.01 10.23
C GLU A 203 -5.88 0.12 9.79
N GLU A 204 -5.60 -0.15 8.51
CA GLU A 204 -4.30 -0.07 7.84
C GLU A 204 -4.43 0.61 6.46
N LEU A 205 -3.38 1.31 6.03
CA LEU A 205 -3.31 1.92 4.68
C LEU A 205 -1.91 1.79 4.08
N VAL A 206 -1.84 1.12 2.93
CA VAL A 206 -0.66 1.08 2.05
C VAL A 206 -1.01 1.79 0.75
N LEU A 207 -0.34 2.91 0.48
CA LEU A 207 -0.46 3.66 -0.77
C LEU A 207 0.59 3.15 -1.78
N PRO A 208 0.23 2.92 -3.06
CA PRO A 208 1.21 2.50 -4.07
C PRO A 208 2.11 3.67 -4.50
N GLU A 209 3.36 3.37 -4.87
CA GLU A 209 4.38 4.31 -5.37
C GLU A 209 3.99 5.09 -6.67
N GLY A 210 2.81 4.82 -7.23
CA GLY A 210 2.22 5.59 -8.33
C GLY A 210 1.47 6.85 -7.88
N ILE A 211 1.14 6.98 -6.59
CA ILE A 211 0.36 8.11 -6.06
C ILE A 211 1.22 9.37 -6.05
N THR A 212 0.79 10.39 -6.79
CA THR A 212 1.44 11.71 -6.84
C THR A 212 0.66 12.79 -6.10
N SER A 213 -0.60 12.53 -5.76
CA SER A 213 -1.49 13.47 -5.08
C SER A 213 -2.50 12.78 -4.16
N ILE A 214 -2.67 13.34 -2.98
CA ILE A 214 -3.71 13.01 -2.00
C ILE A 214 -4.58 14.27 -1.82
N GLY A 215 -5.87 14.09 -1.56
CA GLY A 215 -6.82 15.19 -1.37
C GLY A 215 -6.95 15.66 0.07
N ILE A 216 -7.55 16.84 0.21
CA ILE A 216 -7.91 17.44 1.50
C ILE A 216 -8.92 16.51 2.23
N ASN A 217 -8.69 16.23 3.52
CA ASN A 217 -9.47 15.29 4.33
C ASN A 217 -9.58 13.84 3.77
N ALA A 218 -8.73 13.41 2.82
CA ALA A 218 -8.95 12.16 2.05
C ALA A 218 -9.14 10.88 2.88
N PHE A 219 -8.46 10.75 4.04
CA PHE A 219 -8.57 9.63 4.99
C PHE A 219 -8.94 10.12 6.40
N GLN A 220 -9.67 11.24 6.51
CA GLN A 220 -10.17 11.72 7.80
C GLN A 220 -11.19 10.74 8.41
N PHE A 221 -11.27 10.68 9.73
CA PHE A 221 -12.21 9.85 10.52
C PHE A 221 -12.23 8.39 10.05
N ASN A 222 -11.08 7.75 10.21
CA ASN A 222 -10.87 6.32 10.03
C ASN A 222 -10.24 5.75 11.33
N GLU A 223 -9.96 4.45 11.38
CA GLU A 223 -9.38 3.79 12.56
C GLU A 223 -7.86 3.55 12.41
N LEU A 224 -7.19 4.23 11.45
CA LEU A 224 -5.85 3.89 10.99
C LEU A 224 -4.84 3.86 12.14
N THR A 225 -4.23 2.70 12.36
CA THR A 225 -3.19 2.49 13.39
C THR A 225 -1.78 2.70 12.84
N SER A 226 -1.60 2.47 11.53
CA SER A 226 -0.39 2.76 10.78
C SER A 226 -0.72 3.30 9.39
N VAL A 227 0.22 4.04 8.78
CA VAL A 227 0.12 4.50 7.39
C VAL A 227 1.50 4.42 6.73
N SER A 228 1.57 3.80 5.55
CA SER A 228 2.76 3.81 4.70
C SER A 228 2.61 4.89 3.62
N LEU A 229 3.44 5.92 3.71
CA LEU A 229 3.50 7.03 2.77
C LEU A 229 4.60 6.75 1.73
N PRO A 230 4.34 6.89 0.42
CA PRO A 230 5.32 6.62 -0.63
C PRO A 230 6.23 7.84 -0.86
N GLU A 231 7.44 7.62 -1.39
CA GLU A 231 8.38 8.71 -1.74
C GLU A 231 7.93 9.50 -3.00
N SER A 232 6.81 9.11 -3.61
CA SER A 232 6.23 9.74 -4.80
C SER A 232 5.37 10.98 -4.52
N ILE A 233 4.93 11.20 -3.27
CA ILE A 233 4.19 12.41 -2.85
C ILE A 233 5.12 13.47 -2.26
N THR A 234 4.80 14.75 -2.43
CA THR A 234 5.62 15.87 -1.91
C THR A 234 4.95 16.72 -0.83
N GLU A 235 3.67 16.46 -0.54
CA GLU A 235 2.83 17.21 0.39
C GLU A 235 1.83 16.25 1.07
N ILE A 236 1.57 16.47 2.36
CA ILE A 236 0.47 15.83 3.09
C ILE A 236 -0.63 16.88 3.25
N PRO A 237 -1.84 16.71 2.68
CA PRO A 237 -2.87 17.77 2.66
C PRO A 237 -3.47 18.14 4.03
N GLU A 238 -4.22 19.24 4.04
CA GLU A 238 -5.04 19.67 5.18
C GLU A 238 -5.97 18.55 5.65
N TYR A 239 -5.96 18.27 6.97
CA TYR A 239 -6.70 17.19 7.64
C TYR A 239 -6.59 15.77 7.03
N ALA A 240 -5.62 15.48 6.14
CA ALA A 240 -5.59 14.27 5.32
C ALA A 240 -5.72 12.94 6.12
N PHE A 241 -5.14 12.87 7.32
CA PHE A 241 -5.17 11.73 8.24
C PHE A 241 -5.75 12.11 9.62
N SER A 242 -6.59 13.15 9.68
CA SER A 242 -7.15 13.66 10.94
C SER A 242 -8.18 12.70 11.55
N GLY A 243 -8.18 12.57 12.87
CA GLY A 243 -9.13 11.73 13.61
C GLY A 243 -8.92 10.23 13.37
N ASN A 244 -7.66 9.81 13.25
CA ASN A 244 -7.24 8.41 13.16
C ASN A 244 -6.65 7.92 14.50
N ARG A 245 -6.08 6.72 14.52
CA ARG A 245 -5.52 6.08 15.72
C ARG A 245 -4.01 5.85 15.65
N LEU A 246 -3.34 6.60 14.76
CA LEU A 246 -1.89 6.62 14.59
C LEU A 246 -1.21 7.02 15.90
N THR A 247 -0.42 6.11 16.48
CA THR A 247 0.50 6.40 17.59
C THR A 247 1.86 6.87 17.10
N THR A 248 2.24 6.51 15.88
CA THR A 248 3.47 6.97 15.23
C THR A 248 3.20 7.25 13.75
N VAL A 249 4.06 8.04 13.11
CA VAL A 249 4.12 8.13 11.65
C VAL A 249 5.55 8.45 11.21
N THR A 250 5.99 7.80 10.12
CA THR A 250 7.25 8.10 9.42
C THR A 250 6.94 8.96 8.21
N ILE A 251 7.60 10.10 8.10
CA ILE A 251 7.44 11.10 7.05
C ILE A 251 8.58 10.92 6.02
N PRO A 252 8.27 10.52 4.76
CA PRO A 252 9.24 10.34 3.68
C PRO A 252 10.14 11.56 3.42
N ALA A 253 11.31 11.33 2.83
CA ALA A 253 12.26 12.40 2.53
C ALA A 253 11.76 13.35 1.42
N SER A 254 10.82 12.88 0.59
CA SER A 254 10.10 13.64 -0.43
C SER A 254 9.16 14.74 0.12
N ILE A 255 8.72 14.66 1.38
CA ILE A 255 7.70 15.57 1.93
C ILE A 255 8.29 16.96 2.21
N THR A 256 7.73 17.97 1.54
CA THR A 256 8.15 19.38 1.66
C THR A 256 7.12 20.26 2.36
N ALA A 257 5.87 19.79 2.50
CA ALA A 257 4.79 20.49 3.18
C ALA A 257 3.86 19.51 3.90
N ILE A 258 3.34 19.91 5.07
CA ILE A 258 2.30 19.20 5.80
C ILE A 258 1.20 20.22 6.14
N GLY A 259 0.01 20.03 5.61
CA GLY A 259 -1.15 20.90 5.76
C GLY A 259 -1.65 21.00 7.20
N ALA A 260 -2.46 22.02 7.46
CA ALA A 260 -2.99 22.27 8.79
C ALA A 260 -3.83 21.10 9.30
N GLY A 261 -3.65 20.75 10.57
CA GLY A 261 -4.34 19.64 11.20
C GLY A 261 -4.20 18.28 10.51
N ALA A 262 -3.21 18.05 9.64
CA ALA A 262 -3.05 16.83 8.84
C ALA A 262 -3.18 15.54 9.68
N PHE A 263 -2.63 15.53 10.90
CA PHE A 263 -2.71 14.43 11.86
C PHE A 263 -3.51 14.78 13.14
N LYS A 264 -4.28 15.88 13.11
CA LYS A 264 -5.06 16.37 14.26
C LYS A 264 -6.04 15.31 14.76
N ASP A 265 -6.19 15.21 16.08
CA ASP A 265 -7.05 14.27 16.80
C ASP A 265 -6.59 12.80 16.71
N SER A 266 -5.40 12.53 16.14
CA SER A 266 -4.69 11.24 16.25
C SER A 266 -3.78 11.20 17.50
N PRO A 267 -3.65 10.06 18.19
CA PRO A 267 -2.92 9.91 19.45
C PRO A 267 -1.41 9.71 19.26
N LEU A 268 -0.76 10.55 18.45
CA LEU A 268 0.67 10.43 18.15
C LEU A 268 1.54 10.63 19.41
N GLU A 269 2.43 9.65 19.66
CA GLU A 269 3.41 9.59 20.75
C GLU A 269 4.80 10.05 20.31
N PHE A 270 5.10 9.95 19.00
CA PHE A 270 6.22 10.62 18.32
C PHE A 270 5.99 10.68 16.80
N VAL A 271 6.82 11.46 16.10
CA VAL A 271 6.87 11.52 14.62
C VAL A 271 8.31 11.37 14.15
N VAL A 272 8.56 10.61 13.08
CA VAL A 272 9.88 10.45 12.46
C VAL A 272 9.93 11.20 11.13
N PHE A 273 10.97 12.00 10.89
CA PHE A 273 11.24 12.66 9.62
C PHE A 273 12.53 12.13 8.97
N LEU A 274 12.39 11.57 7.76
CA LEU A 274 13.51 11.09 6.95
C LEU A 274 14.18 12.22 6.13
N GLY A 275 13.48 13.34 5.96
CA GLY A 275 13.92 14.51 5.18
C GLY A 275 14.41 15.70 6.02
N GLN A 276 14.40 16.87 5.37
CA GLN A 276 14.55 18.17 6.06
C GLN A 276 13.19 18.60 6.63
N ALA A 277 13.15 19.63 7.48
CA ALA A 277 11.89 20.13 8.05
C ALA A 277 10.94 20.63 6.94
N PRO A 278 9.73 20.06 6.78
CA PRO A 278 8.75 20.57 5.84
C PRO A 278 8.10 21.86 6.34
N ALA A 279 7.47 22.60 5.41
CA ALA A 279 6.60 23.71 5.78
C ALA A 279 5.33 23.18 6.48
N LEU A 280 5.12 23.58 7.74
CA LEU A 280 3.91 23.24 8.49
C LEU A 280 2.78 24.25 8.23
N GLY A 281 1.60 23.75 7.92
CA GLY A 281 0.39 24.52 7.71
C GLY A 281 -0.28 24.93 9.02
N GLU A 282 -0.74 26.18 9.07
CA GLU A 282 -1.41 26.81 10.21
C GLU A 282 -2.77 27.36 9.77
N ALA A 283 -3.85 26.60 10.00
CA ALA A 283 -5.22 27.00 9.75
C ALA A 283 -6.04 26.84 11.04
N ASP A 284 -6.98 27.76 11.28
CA ASP A 284 -7.92 27.78 12.43
C ASP A 284 -7.31 27.58 13.84
N GLY A 285 -5.99 27.74 13.99
CA GLY A 285 -5.25 27.49 15.23
C GLY A 285 -4.94 26.00 15.49
N THR A 286 -5.12 25.14 14.48
CA THR A 286 -4.65 23.75 14.48
C THR A 286 -3.41 23.62 13.61
N GLY A 287 -2.25 23.48 14.25
CA GLY A 287 -1.00 23.16 13.57
C GLY A 287 -1.05 21.80 12.87
N ALA A 288 -0.11 21.58 11.96
CA ALA A 288 -0.01 20.36 11.16
C ALA A 288 0.09 19.05 11.98
N LEU A 289 0.85 19.10 13.09
CA LEU A 289 1.01 18.02 14.05
C LEU A 289 0.20 18.27 15.33
N PRO A 290 -0.29 17.23 16.03
CA PRO A 290 -0.86 17.38 17.36
C PRO A 290 0.16 17.87 18.39
N ALA A 291 -0.22 18.82 19.24
CA ALA A 291 0.59 19.24 20.40
C ALA A 291 0.81 18.13 21.46
N ALA A 292 0.27 16.93 21.24
CA ALA A 292 0.51 15.73 22.04
C ALA A 292 1.76 14.93 21.60
N VAL A 293 2.31 15.20 20.41
CA VAL A 293 3.40 14.43 19.75
C VAL A 293 4.64 14.25 20.63
N GLY A 294 4.92 15.15 21.58
CA GLY A 294 6.04 15.00 22.52
C GLY A 294 7.41 15.15 21.85
N THR A 295 7.88 14.09 21.19
CA THR A 295 9.17 14.02 20.51
C THR A 295 9.01 13.90 18.99
N VAL A 296 9.84 14.66 18.27
CA VAL A 296 10.01 14.61 16.82
C VAL A 296 11.43 14.11 16.55
N TYR A 297 11.52 12.91 16.01
CA TYR A 297 12.77 12.27 15.62
C TYR A 297 13.18 12.67 14.20
N VAL A 298 14.45 13.02 14.03
CA VAL A 298 14.99 13.51 12.74
C VAL A 298 16.28 12.77 12.37
N MET A 299 16.53 12.59 11.07
CA MET A 299 17.76 11.97 10.59
C MET A 299 19.02 12.78 10.94
N PRO A 300 20.18 12.14 11.18
CA PRO A 300 21.45 12.83 11.39
C PRO A 300 21.76 13.85 10.28
N GLY A 301 21.93 15.12 10.66
CA GLY A 301 22.19 16.21 9.72
C GLY A 301 20.95 16.86 9.09
N ALA A 302 19.73 16.51 9.53
CA ALA A 302 18.51 17.22 9.15
C ALA A 302 18.49 18.68 9.70
N THR A 303 17.86 19.61 8.96
CA THR A 303 17.84 21.05 9.28
C THR A 303 16.44 21.66 9.14
N GLY A 304 16.25 22.85 9.72
CA GLY A 304 14.99 23.62 9.68
C GLY A 304 14.01 23.35 10.84
N PHE A 305 14.33 22.41 11.73
CA PHE A 305 13.57 22.08 12.95
C PHE A 305 13.79 23.08 14.11
N ASP A 306 14.48 24.20 13.85
CA ASP A 306 14.81 25.26 14.81
C ASP A 306 13.88 26.49 14.75
N GLY A 307 12.87 26.46 13.89
CA GLY A 307 11.88 27.54 13.72
C GLY A 307 10.73 27.53 14.74
N PRO A 308 9.95 28.63 14.85
CA PRO A 308 8.88 28.77 15.84
C PRO A 308 7.71 27.80 15.68
N ALA A 309 7.55 27.16 14.51
CA ALA A 309 6.59 26.08 14.30
C ALA A 309 7.00 24.76 15.00
N TRP A 310 8.27 24.63 15.38
CA TRP A 310 8.85 23.45 16.03
C TRP A 310 9.11 23.64 17.54
N GLU A 311 9.06 24.87 18.05
CA GLU A 311 9.15 25.20 19.49
C GLU A 311 8.29 24.34 20.45
N PRO A 312 7.10 23.81 20.06
CA PRO A 312 6.31 22.95 20.94
C PRO A 312 6.83 21.52 21.15
N TYR A 313 7.80 21.04 20.36
CA TYR A 313 8.22 19.62 20.32
C TYR A 313 9.66 19.43 20.79
N SER A 314 9.96 18.27 21.41
CA SER A 314 11.34 17.83 21.63
C SER A 314 11.93 17.35 20.30
N ILE A 315 12.94 18.04 19.76
CA ILE A 315 13.60 17.61 18.52
C ILE A 315 14.81 16.75 18.88
N GLU A 316 14.78 15.48 18.47
CA GLU A 316 15.79 14.48 18.82
C GLU A 316 16.34 13.81 17.56
N VAL A 317 17.65 13.52 17.54
CA VAL A 317 18.30 12.89 16.38
C VAL A 317 18.17 11.37 16.51
N LEU A 318 17.82 10.70 15.41
CA LEU A 318 17.88 9.24 15.32
C LEU A 318 19.34 8.78 15.33
N GLU A 319 19.81 8.38 16.51
CA GLU A 319 21.13 7.79 16.72
C GLU A 319 20.98 6.32 17.13
N LEU A 320 21.46 5.41 16.27
CA LEU A 320 21.68 4.02 16.63
C LEU A 320 23.05 3.93 17.32
N THR A 321 23.11 3.28 18.48
CA THR A 321 24.40 2.99 19.14
C THR A 321 24.63 1.49 19.19
N VAL A 322 25.90 1.05 19.28
CA VAL A 322 26.27 -0.35 19.51
C VAL A 322 27.56 -0.43 20.33
N ALA A 323 27.60 -1.37 21.26
CA ALA A 323 28.72 -1.68 22.14
C ALA A 323 28.85 -3.19 22.33
N VAL A 324 30.06 -3.66 22.61
CA VAL A 324 30.33 -5.06 22.98
C VAL A 324 30.82 -5.10 24.43
N THR A 325 30.14 -5.88 25.26
CA THR A 325 30.56 -6.21 26.62
C THR A 325 31.15 -7.61 26.64
N GLY A 326 32.46 -7.70 26.82
CA GLY A 326 33.20 -8.96 26.95
C GLY A 326 32.98 -9.67 28.29
N PRO A 327 33.52 -10.89 28.46
CA PRO A 327 33.37 -11.66 29.68
C PRO A 327 34.06 -10.99 30.88
N ALA A 328 33.55 -11.22 32.08
CA ALA A 328 34.05 -10.60 33.32
C ALA A 328 35.46 -11.06 33.75
N ALA A 329 36.19 -11.80 32.91
CA ALA A 329 37.39 -12.56 33.28
C ALA A 329 38.58 -12.43 32.30
N GLY A 330 38.60 -11.44 31.42
CA GLY A 330 39.75 -11.21 30.51
C GLY A 330 39.41 -10.32 29.31
N PRO A 331 40.33 -10.19 28.34
CA PRO A 331 39.96 -9.82 26.97
C PRO A 331 39.13 -10.94 26.33
N VAL A 332 38.30 -10.60 25.34
CA VAL A 332 37.51 -11.58 24.58
C VAL A 332 38.42 -12.50 23.78
N ALA A 333 38.20 -13.80 23.84
CA ALA A 333 38.88 -14.82 23.03
C ALA A 333 37.90 -15.56 22.10
N THR A 334 38.44 -16.26 21.10
CA THR A 334 37.65 -17.17 20.25
C THR A 334 37.00 -18.26 21.11
N GLY A 335 35.67 -18.35 21.08
CA GLY A 335 34.86 -19.25 21.89
C GLY A 335 34.21 -18.59 23.12
N ASP A 336 34.49 -17.33 23.44
CA ASP A 336 33.80 -16.59 24.49
C ASP A 336 32.42 -16.10 24.06
N ASP A 337 31.45 -16.15 24.98
CA ASP A 337 30.19 -15.42 24.85
C ASP A 337 30.39 -13.94 25.18
N VAL A 338 29.97 -13.05 24.27
CA VAL A 338 29.89 -11.60 24.50
C VAL A 338 28.44 -11.14 24.46
N VAL A 339 28.15 -10.04 25.16
CA VAL A 339 26.88 -9.31 25.01
C VAL A 339 27.11 -8.18 24.03
N VAL A 340 26.44 -8.23 22.87
CA VAL A 340 26.33 -7.08 21.97
C VAL A 340 25.05 -6.34 22.32
N SER A 341 25.16 -5.04 22.59
CA SER A 341 24.06 -4.22 23.12
C SER A 341 24.14 -2.79 22.64
N GLY A 342 23.02 -2.10 22.54
CA GLY A 342 22.99 -0.69 22.19
C GLY A 342 21.63 -0.06 22.43
N THR A 343 21.47 1.16 21.91
CA THR A 343 20.25 1.96 22.05
C THR A 343 19.67 2.32 20.69
N TRP A 344 18.34 2.33 20.60
CA TRP A 344 17.59 2.88 19.47
C TRP A 344 16.28 3.48 20.00
N PRO A 345 15.89 4.72 19.65
CA PRO A 345 14.73 5.38 20.26
C PRO A 345 13.37 4.83 19.85
N ILE A 346 13.30 3.89 18.89
CA ILE A 346 12.04 3.32 18.39
C ILE A 346 11.85 1.92 18.98
N ALA A 347 11.08 1.86 20.07
CA ALA A 347 10.69 0.60 20.72
C ALA A 347 9.98 -0.35 19.73
N GLY A 348 10.22 -1.65 19.88
CA GLY A 348 9.66 -2.70 19.01
C GLY A 348 10.30 -2.81 17.62
N ALA A 349 11.28 -1.97 17.27
CA ALA A 349 12.09 -2.16 16.06
C ALA A 349 13.02 -3.38 16.18
N GLU A 350 13.33 -4.03 15.06
CA GLU A 350 14.35 -5.07 14.99
C GLU A 350 15.71 -4.46 14.61
N VAL A 351 16.75 -4.79 15.37
CA VAL A 351 18.14 -4.47 15.05
C VAL A 351 18.87 -5.76 14.69
N ALA A 352 19.37 -5.87 13.46
CA ALA A 352 20.25 -6.95 13.03
C ALA A 352 21.69 -6.66 13.46
N LEU A 353 22.40 -7.68 13.92
CA LEU A 353 23.76 -7.57 14.45
C LEU A 353 24.71 -8.49 13.70
N SER A 354 25.91 -8.00 13.38
CA SER A 354 26.91 -8.78 12.64
C SER A 354 28.34 -8.48 13.10
N LEU A 355 29.24 -9.45 12.88
CA LEU A 355 30.68 -9.37 13.12
C LEU A 355 31.41 -9.56 11.79
N ASP A 356 32.05 -8.51 11.27
CA ASP A 356 32.65 -8.47 9.92
C ASP A 356 31.70 -8.95 8.80
N GLY A 357 30.37 -8.78 8.98
CA GLY A 357 29.33 -9.23 8.07
C GLY A 357 28.84 -10.67 8.28
N ALA A 358 29.39 -11.42 9.24
CA ALA A 358 28.80 -12.66 9.72
C ALA A 358 27.64 -12.36 10.68
N ASP A 359 26.47 -12.96 10.44
CA ASP A 359 25.25 -12.74 11.22
C ASP A 359 25.40 -13.23 12.68
N LEU A 360 25.05 -12.37 13.64
CA LEU A 360 24.96 -12.68 15.08
C LEU A 360 23.50 -12.88 15.54
N GLY A 361 22.51 -12.59 14.68
CA GLY A 361 21.08 -12.58 14.98
C GLY A 361 20.47 -11.19 15.07
N THR A 362 19.15 -11.13 15.30
CA THR A 362 18.41 -9.88 15.55
C THR A 362 18.04 -9.71 17.02
N ALA A 363 17.88 -8.46 17.45
CA ALA A 363 17.37 -8.08 18.76
C ALA A 363 16.23 -7.06 18.61
N THR A 364 15.10 -7.34 19.26
CA THR A 364 14.00 -6.38 19.38
C THR A 364 14.33 -5.30 20.42
N VAL A 365 14.04 -4.04 20.11
CA VAL A 365 14.27 -2.88 20.98
C VAL A 365 13.18 -2.80 22.07
N GLY A 366 13.58 -2.59 23.33
CA GLY A 366 12.69 -2.48 24.49
C GLY A 366 11.91 -1.16 24.59
N GLU A 367 10.97 -1.08 25.54
CA GLU A 367 10.23 0.16 25.87
C GLU A 367 11.13 1.27 26.45
N ASP A 368 12.32 0.90 26.93
CA ASP A 368 13.40 1.79 27.40
C ASP A 368 14.37 2.23 26.29
N GLY A 369 14.23 1.69 25.07
CA GLY A 369 15.11 1.95 23.92
C GLY A 369 16.39 1.12 23.91
N ASP A 370 16.62 0.25 24.90
CA ASP A 370 17.76 -0.66 24.94
C ASP A 370 17.49 -1.92 24.09
N TYR A 371 18.53 -2.47 23.47
CA TYR A 371 18.50 -3.79 22.83
C TYR A 371 19.78 -4.58 23.16
N SER A 372 19.71 -5.91 23.18
CA SER A 372 20.90 -6.76 23.33
C SER A 372 20.70 -8.19 22.83
N ILE A 373 21.82 -8.82 22.46
CA ILE A 373 21.94 -10.26 22.19
C ILE A 373 23.21 -10.80 22.87
N THR A 374 23.21 -12.09 23.21
CA THR A 374 24.44 -12.80 23.62
C THR A 374 24.88 -13.71 22.47
N ALA A 375 26.12 -13.58 22.03
CA ALA A 375 26.66 -14.32 20.90
C ALA A 375 28.06 -14.86 21.20
N THR A 376 28.32 -16.11 20.83
CA THR A 376 29.64 -16.74 20.96
C THR A 376 30.56 -16.31 19.82
N ILE A 377 31.73 -15.74 20.14
CA ILE A 377 32.67 -15.23 19.14
C ILE A 377 33.42 -16.37 18.46
N THR A 378 33.20 -16.55 17.16
CA THR A 378 33.87 -17.56 16.32
C THR A 378 35.00 -16.99 15.45
N ALA A 379 35.30 -15.69 15.59
CA ALA A 379 36.37 -15.02 14.86
C ALA A 379 37.77 -15.43 15.35
N GLU A 380 38.73 -15.44 14.42
CA GLU A 380 40.17 -15.57 14.70
C GLU A 380 40.70 -14.40 15.54
N PRO A 381 41.88 -14.51 16.18
CA PRO A 381 42.50 -13.38 16.88
C PRO A 381 42.83 -12.19 15.96
N GLY A 382 42.33 -11.00 16.31
CA GLY A 382 42.46 -9.79 15.49
C GLY A 382 41.65 -8.60 16.00
N ASP A 383 41.58 -7.54 15.20
CA ASP A 383 40.64 -6.42 15.39
C ASP A 383 39.50 -6.56 14.38
N HIS A 384 38.26 -6.55 14.88
CA HIS A 384 37.02 -6.83 14.14
C HIS A 384 36.02 -5.68 14.28
N SER A 385 35.07 -5.59 13.35
CA SER A 385 33.97 -4.63 13.39
C SER A 385 32.65 -5.33 13.73
N VAL A 386 32.06 -4.96 14.87
CA VAL A 386 30.65 -5.29 15.15
C VAL A 386 29.78 -4.17 14.58
N LEU A 387 28.81 -4.55 13.76
CA LEU A 387 27.88 -3.66 13.07
C LEU A 387 26.45 -3.98 13.50
N ALA A 388 25.72 -2.94 13.93
CA ALA A 388 24.28 -2.96 14.14
C ALA A 388 23.60 -2.24 12.98
N THR A 389 22.52 -2.82 12.44
CA THR A 389 21.69 -2.20 11.41
C THR A 389 20.20 -2.33 11.72
N THR A 390 19.41 -1.33 11.34
CA THR A 390 17.94 -1.36 11.40
C THR A 390 17.35 -0.56 10.24
N VAL A 391 16.06 -0.74 9.94
CA VAL A 391 15.40 -0.09 8.79
C VAL A 391 14.17 0.67 9.24
N ILE A 392 14.08 1.94 8.86
CA ILE A 392 12.93 2.81 9.15
C ILE A 392 12.50 3.56 7.89
N GLY A 393 11.24 3.36 7.48
CA GLY A 393 10.68 3.91 6.23
C GLY A 393 11.54 3.66 4.98
N GLY A 394 12.15 2.47 4.87
CA GLY A 394 13.03 2.10 3.76
C GLY A 394 14.47 2.60 3.87
N VAL A 395 14.81 3.42 4.87
CA VAL A 395 16.18 3.89 5.12
C VAL A 395 16.87 2.94 6.11
N THR A 396 18.03 2.40 5.73
CA THR A 396 18.91 1.66 6.63
C THR A 396 19.70 2.62 7.52
N MET A 397 19.61 2.39 8.83
CA MET A 397 20.41 3.05 9.86
C MET A 397 21.48 2.07 10.35
N GLU A 398 22.71 2.55 10.51
CA GLU A 398 23.88 1.72 10.82
C GLU A 398 24.72 2.33 11.95
N ALA A 399 25.27 1.48 12.83
CA ALA A 399 26.21 1.84 13.87
C ALA A 399 27.29 0.76 14.00
N ALA A 400 28.55 1.15 14.22
CA ALA A 400 29.67 0.23 14.27
C ALA A 400 30.57 0.47 15.50
N THR A 401 31.14 -0.61 16.02
CA THR A 401 32.09 -0.58 17.16
C THR A 401 33.17 -1.64 16.99
N GLY A 402 34.34 -1.40 17.58
CA GLY A 402 35.50 -2.29 17.47
C GLY A 402 35.49 -3.41 18.51
N LEU A 403 35.88 -4.62 18.09
CA LEU A 403 36.10 -5.77 18.97
C LEU A 403 37.49 -6.37 18.71
N THR A 404 38.40 -6.28 19.68
CA THR A 404 39.68 -6.98 19.62
C THR A 404 39.53 -8.38 20.24
N VAL A 405 39.75 -9.42 19.44
CA VAL A 405 39.81 -10.82 19.88
C VAL A 405 41.26 -11.16 20.21
N ALA A 406 41.51 -11.58 21.44
CA ALA A 406 42.82 -11.93 21.93
C ALA A 406 43.34 -13.23 21.31
N ALA A 407 44.65 -13.27 21.03
CA ALA A 407 45.33 -14.52 20.73
C ALA A 407 45.21 -15.48 21.93
N PRO A 408 45.05 -16.80 21.70
CA PRO A 408 45.10 -17.77 22.78
C PRO A 408 46.43 -17.63 23.54
N PRO A 409 46.45 -17.85 24.87
CA PRO A 409 47.67 -17.76 25.64
C PRO A 409 48.69 -18.75 25.06
N VAL A 410 49.85 -18.24 24.65
CA VAL A 410 50.96 -19.08 24.21
C VAL A 410 51.40 -19.90 25.43
N GLU A 411 51.24 -21.22 25.35
CA GLU A 411 51.83 -22.11 26.35
C GLU A 411 53.35 -21.93 26.29
N GLU A 412 53.93 -21.35 27.36
CA GLU A 412 55.38 -21.43 27.55
C GLU A 412 55.74 -22.92 27.66
N PRO A 413 56.72 -23.41 26.88
CA PRO A 413 57.05 -24.84 26.87
C PRO A 413 57.44 -25.28 28.28
N ASP A 414 56.84 -26.38 28.75
CA ASP A 414 57.01 -26.85 30.12
C ASP A 414 58.51 -27.10 30.39
N PRO A 415 59.12 -26.43 31.40
CA PRO A 415 60.55 -26.56 31.69
C PRO A 415 60.95 -27.94 32.26
N THR A 416 60.05 -28.93 32.25
CA THR A 416 60.34 -30.32 32.59
C THR A 416 60.59 -31.24 31.40
N ASP A 417 60.36 -30.79 30.15
CA ASP A 417 60.83 -31.50 28.94
C ASP A 417 62.34 -31.26 28.68
N GLU A 418 63.18 -31.59 29.67
CA GLU A 418 64.60 -31.88 29.40
C GLU A 418 64.69 -33.26 28.72
N PRO A 419 65.25 -33.38 27.49
CA PRO A 419 65.41 -34.68 26.85
C PRO A 419 66.42 -35.54 27.64
N ASP A 420 66.04 -36.80 27.93
CA ASP A 420 66.86 -37.74 28.67
C ASP A 420 68.24 -37.93 28.00
N PRO A 421 69.36 -37.69 28.70
CA PRO A 421 70.70 -37.64 28.10
C PRO A 421 71.30 -39.03 27.82
N THR A 422 70.49 -40.01 27.39
CA THR A 422 70.91 -41.41 27.20
C THR A 422 70.65 -42.04 25.82
N ASP A 423 70.00 -41.35 24.88
CA ASP A 423 69.92 -41.82 23.47
C ASP A 423 71.25 -41.56 22.73
N GLU A 424 72.17 -42.52 22.77
CA GLU A 424 73.36 -42.57 21.89
C GLU A 424 72.95 -43.01 20.47
N PRO A 425 73.21 -42.23 19.41
CA PRO A 425 73.00 -42.67 18.03
C PRO A 425 74.12 -43.62 17.58
N GLU A 426 73.79 -44.87 17.27
CA GLU A 426 74.72 -45.79 16.61
C GLU A 426 75.08 -45.32 15.17
N PRO A 427 76.30 -45.62 14.67
CA PRO A 427 76.84 -45.01 13.45
C PRO A 427 76.62 -45.84 12.16
N THR A 428 77.07 -45.26 11.03
CA THR A 428 77.24 -45.87 9.68
C THR A 428 75.93 -46.18 8.91
N ASP A 429 75.86 -46.08 7.58
CA ASP A 429 76.91 -46.06 6.53
C ASP A 429 76.76 -44.94 5.47
N GLU A 430 77.88 -44.58 4.83
CA GLU A 430 77.99 -43.85 3.54
C GLU A 430 77.88 -44.85 2.33
N PRO A 431 77.98 -44.48 1.02
CA PRO A 431 78.19 -43.15 0.40
C PRO A 431 77.23 -42.77 -0.79
N GLU A 432 77.26 -41.48 -1.15
CA GLU A 432 77.37 -40.80 -2.49
C GLU A 432 77.00 -41.49 -3.83
N PRO A 433 77.12 -40.81 -5.01
CA PRO A 433 76.76 -39.43 -5.43
C PRO A 433 75.70 -39.50 -6.58
N THR A 434 75.29 -38.49 -7.39
CA THR A 434 75.97 -37.37 -8.07
C THR A 434 74.99 -36.28 -8.58
N GLU A 435 75.46 -35.02 -8.64
CA GLU A 435 75.36 -34.02 -9.73
C GLU A 435 73.98 -33.80 -10.44
N GLU A 436 73.33 -32.64 -10.32
CA GLU A 436 73.60 -31.33 -11.01
C GLU A 436 73.16 -31.28 -12.51
N PRO A 437 72.87 -30.10 -13.10
CA PRO A 437 72.22 -28.90 -12.54
C PRO A 437 71.24 -28.20 -13.55
N ALA A 438 70.77 -26.99 -13.21
CA ALA A 438 70.18 -25.93 -14.07
C ALA A 438 68.88 -26.27 -14.86
N ALA A 439 67.75 -25.56 -14.76
CA ALA A 439 67.47 -24.11 -14.73
C ALA A 439 67.66 -23.37 -16.07
N SER A 440 66.56 -22.95 -16.71
CA SER A 440 66.22 -21.51 -16.88
C SER A 440 64.80 -21.29 -17.44
N ASP A 441 64.35 -20.03 -17.35
CA ASP A 441 63.42 -19.30 -18.25
C ASP A 441 61.94 -19.72 -18.46
N GLU A 442 61.06 -18.94 -17.83
CA GLU A 442 59.81 -18.39 -18.40
C GLU A 442 60.08 -17.52 -19.67
N PRO A 443 59.09 -17.11 -20.52
CA PRO A 443 57.70 -16.77 -20.16
C PRO A 443 56.56 -17.04 -21.17
N GLY A 444 55.32 -16.96 -20.68
CA GLY A 444 54.11 -16.62 -21.47
C GLY A 444 53.55 -17.71 -22.40
N SER A 445 52.38 -17.55 -23.02
CA SER A 445 51.31 -16.54 -22.83
C SER A 445 50.04 -17.02 -23.57
N THR A 446 48.84 -16.64 -23.07
CA THR A 446 47.56 -16.53 -23.82
C THR A 446 47.16 -17.64 -24.81
N GLU A 447 46.04 -18.35 -24.56
CA GLU A 447 44.80 -18.20 -25.36
C GLU A 447 43.64 -19.08 -24.83
N GLU A 448 42.44 -18.52 -24.86
CA GLU A 448 41.12 -19.17 -24.82
C GLU A 448 40.64 -19.34 -26.29
N PRO A 449 39.48 -19.97 -26.65
CA PRO A 449 38.49 -20.71 -25.85
C PRO A 449 37.90 -21.99 -26.54
N ALA A 450 36.85 -22.56 -25.93
CA ALA A 450 35.66 -23.18 -26.56
C ALA A 450 35.74 -24.58 -27.25
N GLY A 451 34.56 -25.21 -27.37
CA GLY A 451 34.30 -26.56 -27.92
C GLY A 451 34.02 -27.59 -26.80
N GLU A 452 32.84 -28.19 -26.60
CA GLU A 452 31.86 -28.80 -27.54
C GLU A 452 32.50 -29.93 -28.40
N ASP A 453 32.00 -31.17 -28.47
CA ASP A 453 30.71 -31.71 -27.98
C ASP A 453 30.65 -33.27 -27.95
N VAL A 454 29.53 -33.83 -27.46
CA VAL A 454 28.80 -35.02 -27.99
C VAL A 454 29.34 -36.47 -27.79
N VAL A 455 28.80 -37.12 -26.72
CA VAL A 455 27.76 -38.20 -26.76
C VAL A 455 28.09 -39.73 -26.87
N VAL A 456 27.24 -40.51 -26.16
CA VAL A 456 27.03 -42.00 -26.00
C VAL A 456 28.17 -42.94 -25.55
N GLY A 457 27.82 -43.90 -24.67
CA GLY A 457 28.73 -44.96 -24.18
C GLY A 457 28.09 -46.27 -23.65
N ALA A 458 26.89 -46.22 -23.05
CA ALA A 458 26.00 -47.35 -22.68
C ALA A 458 26.49 -48.45 -21.68
N GLY A 459 25.61 -48.78 -20.71
CA GLY A 459 25.65 -50.00 -19.89
C GLY A 459 26.34 -49.87 -18.51
N SER A 460 25.99 -50.68 -17.51
CA SER A 460 24.86 -51.63 -17.38
C SER A 460 24.74 -52.14 -15.93
N ASP A 461 23.49 -52.42 -15.49
CA ASP A 461 23.12 -53.31 -14.36
C ASP A 461 23.54 -52.85 -12.93
N GLU A 462 22.88 -53.24 -11.81
CA GLU A 462 21.69 -54.09 -11.61
C GLU A 462 20.89 -53.74 -10.33
N ALA A 463 19.66 -54.27 -10.23
CA ALA A 463 18.95 -54.72 -9.01
C ALA A 463 18.73 -53.78 -7.79
N THR A 464 17.58 -53.08 -7.79
CA THR A 464 16.76 -52.68 -6.61
C THR A 464 15.63 -53.71 -6.35
N PRO A 465 14.64 -53.47 -5.44
CA PRO A 465 14.68 -52.84 -4.11
C PRO A 465 14.47 -53.92 -3.01
N PRO A 466 13.27 -54.37 -2.53
CA PRO A 466 11.91 -53.80 -2.40
C PRO A 466 11.53 -53.42 -0.93
N GLY A 467 10.30 -52.91 -0.71
CA GLY A 467 9.70 -52.69 0.63
C GLY A 467 9.11 -51.28 0.85
N GLU A 468 8.21 -50.76 0.00
CA GLU A 468 6.75 -51.00 -0.01
C GLU A 468 6.01 -50.51 1.26
N ALA A 469 4.81 -49.92 1.23
CA ALA A 469 3.94 -49.29 0.21
C ALA A 469 2.83 -48.50 0.99
N LEU A 470 1.86 -47.73 0.46
CA LEU A 470 1.19 -47.46 -0.84
C LEU A 470 1.01 -45.91 -0.96
N ALA A 471 0.74 -45.22 -2.08
CA ALA A 471 0.04 -45.47 -3.36
C ALA A 471 -1.50 -45.35 -3.35
N GLU A 472 -2.02 -44.34 -4.08
CA GLU A 472 -3.33 -44.25 -4.78
C GLU A 472 -3.28 -43.00 -5.69
N THR A 473 -4.13 -42.88 -6.73
CA THR A 473 -3.92 -41.92 -7.85
C THR A 473 -5.22 -41.37 -8.48
N GLY A 474 -5.30 -40.07 -8.79
CA GLY A 474 -6.39 -39.54 -9.65
C GLY A 474 -6.53 -38.00 -9.73
N PRO A 475 -6.90 -37.39 -10.89
CA PRO A 475 -7.02 -35.93 -11.10
C PRO A 475 -8.44 -35.50 -11.59
N PRO A 476 -8.70 -34.26 -12.10
CA PRO A 476 -8.00 -32.96 -12.02
C PRO A 476 -8.88 -31.81 -11.46
N ALA A 477 -8.37 -30.57 -11.54
CA ALA A 477 -8.91 -29.31 -11.02
C ALA A 477 -10.35 -28.89 -11.42
N LEU A 478 -11.07 -28.30 -10.46
CA LEU A 478 -12.07 -27.21 -10.62
C LEU A 478 -12.09 -26.33 -9.35
N LEU A 479 -12.39 -25.04 -9.52
CA LEU A 479 -12.86 -24.08 -8.49
C LEU A 479 -14.40 -23.86 -8.68
N PRO A 480 -15.15 -23.12 -7.82
CA PRO A 480 -14.78 -22.34 -6.63
C PRO A 480 -15.64 -22.63 -5.36
N TRP A 481 -15.45 -21.77 -4.33
CA TRP A 481 -16.32 -21.40 -3.17
C TRP A 481 -16.92 -22.46 -2.22
N ALA A 482 -16.63 -22.33 -0.91
CA ALA A 482 -17.63 -22.03 0.15
C ALA A 482 -17.07 -22.13 1.60
N VAL A 483 -17.11 -21.00 2.33
CA VAL A 483 -17.41 -20.82 3.77
C VAL A 483 -17.15 -21.98 4.76
N THR A 484 -16.25 -21.77 5.73
CA THR A 484 -16.53 -22.06 7.17
C THR A 484 -15.70 -21.14 8.06
N ALA A 485 -16.27 -20.65 9.17
CA ALA A 485 -15.58 -19.79 10.14
C ALA A 485 -15.45 -20.45 11.53
N ALA A 486 -14.36 -20.14 12.24
CA ALA A 486 -14.17 -20.32 13.68
C ALA A 486 -13.21 -19.20 14.13
N VAL A 487 -13.56 -18.20 14.95
CA VAL A 487 -14.22 -18.20 16.28
C VAL A 487 -13.33 -18.76 17.40
N LEU A 488 -12.46 -17.89 17.92
CA LEU A 488 -12.01 -17.79 19.33
C LEU A 488 -11.15 -16.51 19.47
N GLY A 489 -11.41 -15.57 20.39
CA GLY A 489 -12.50 -15.52 21.38
C GLY A 489 -12.77 -14.11 21.93
N LEU A 490 -13.89 -13.94 22.62
CA LEU A 490 -14.39 -12.67 23.16
C LEU A 490 -14.08 -12.50 24.66
N ALA A 491 -13.59 -11.33 25.07
CA ALA A 491 -13.68 -10.86 26.47
C ALA A 491 -13.57 -9.32 26.59
N GLY A 492 -14.69 -8.64 26.77
CA GLY A 492 -14.77 -7.18 26.98
C GLY A 492 -14.98 -6.37 25.68
N LEU A 493 -15.66 -5.23 25.67
CA LEU A 493 -16.42 -4.58 26.76
C LEU A 493 -17.69 -3.90 26.20
N ALA A 494 -18.87 -4.39 26.59
CA ALA A 494 -20.13 -3.79 26.17
C ALA A 494 -20.57 -2.64 27.09
N LEU A 495 -20.47 -1.39 26.61
CA LEU A 495 -21.49 -0.31 26.71
C LEU A 495 -20.90 1.06 26.30
N ARG A 496 -21.40 1.67 25.20
CA ARG A 496 -21.79 3.09 25.07
C ARG A 496 -22.19 3.44 23.61
N ARG A 497 -23.50 3.38 23.31
CA ARG A 497 -24.11 4.24 22.27
C ARG A 497 -24.92 5.34 22.96
N ARG A 498 -25.12 6.46 22.25
CA ARG A 498 -25.77 7.73 22.66
C ARG A 498 -24.87 8.71 23.44
N ALA A 499 -24.18 9.60 22.71
CA ALA A 499 -24.50 11.04 22.73
C ALA A 499 -23.54 11.86 21.84
N HIS A 500 -23.87 12.08 20.55
CA HIS A 500 -23.37 13.27 19.82
C HIS A 500 -24.30 13.66 18.65
N LEU A 501 -25.52 14.08 19.00
CA LEU A 501 -26.43 14.79 18.09
C LEU A 501 -27.02 15.99 18.87
N ALA A 502 -26.18 17.02 19.10
CA ALA A 502 -26.55 18.40 19.44
C ALA A 502 -25.34 19.27 19.87
N ARG A 503 -24.43 19.58 18.93
CA ARG A 503 -23.75 20.89 18.82
C ARG A 503 -22.98 20.98 17.52
#